data_AF-A0A8H8MI31-F1
#
_entry.id   AF-A0A8H8MI31-F1
#
_cell.length_a   1.000
_cell.length_b   1.000
_cell.length_c   1.000
_cell.angle_alpha   90.00
_cell.angle_beta   90.00
_cell.angle_gamma   90.00
#
_symmetry.space_group_name_H-M   'P 1'
#
loop_
_entity.id
_entity.type
_entity.pdbx_description
1 polymer ?
#
loop_
_entity_poly.entity_id
_entity_poly.type
_entity_poly.pdbx_seq_one_letter_code
_entity_poly.pdbx_strand_id
1 'polypeptide(L)'
;MAGLKKGNTYSFNLPNNLPAGDYIVRHELIALHFAWNQKDGAQFYPTCMQIRVGGGSKSPQAVAGAQTVSFPGGYTPNDKSLYVPDIFKNNFVYTFPGPKIYKSNSARDEIPASNSTITEESKRAAIVPEEHRRMIKARRGE
;
A
#
# COMPACT_ATOMS: atom_id res chain seq x y z
N MET A 1 -5.74 9.44 -5.18
CA MET A 1 -6.95 9.80 -4.37
C MET A 1 -8.29 9.65 -5.09
N ALA A 2 -8.33 9.48 -6.43
CA ALA A 2 -9.58 9.38 -7.18
C ALA A 2 -10.45 8.15 -6.86
N GLY A 3 -9.87 7.06 -6.33
CA GLY A 3 -10.61 5.86 -5.95
C GLY A 3 -11.46 6.04 -4.68
N LEU A 4 -10.94 6.72 -3.66
CA LEU A 4 -11.65 6.89 -2.38
C LEU A 4 -12.95 7.69 -2.53
N LYS A 5 -12.93 8.75 -3.35
CA LYS A 5 -14.13 9.56 -3.65
C LYS A 5 -15.25 8.77 -4.34
N LYS A 6 -14.93 7.61 -4.93
CA LYS A 6 -15.89 6.73 -5.61
C LYS A 6 -16.39 5.59 -4.70
N GLY A 7 -16.00 5.59 -3.43
CA GLY A 7 -16.30 4.48 -2.51
C GLY A 7 -15.50 3.21 -2.79
N ASN A 8 -14.41 3.29 -3.57
CA ASN A 8 -13.59 2.12 -3.85
C ASN A 8 -12.84 1.68 -2.58
N THR A 9 -12.68 0.37 -2.43
CA THR A 9 -11.84 -0.23 -1.40
C THR A 9 -10.35 -0.07 -1.72
N TYR A 10 -9.51 -0.06 -0.69
CA TYR A 10 -8.07 -0.18 -0.83
C TYR A 10 -7.64 -1.61 -0.46
N SER A 11 -6.83 -2.22 -1.32
CA SER A 11 -6.30 -3.56 -1.11
C SER A 11 -4.78 -3.52 -1.18
N PHE A 12 -4.13 -4.29 -0.33
CA PHE A 12 -2.67 -4.48 -0.33
C PHE A 12 -2.36 -5.97 -0.13
N ASN A 13 -1.18 -6.39 -0.58
CA ASN A 13 -0.68 -7.74 -0.38
C ASN A 13 0.23 -7.78 0.83
N LEU A 14 0.10 -8.84 1.64
CA LEU A 14 1.07 -9.13 2.69
C LEU A 14 2.40 -9.56 2.05
N PRO A 15 3.55 -9.09 2.56
CA PRO A 15 4.84 -9.60 2.11
C PRO A 15 4.93 -11.12 2.35
N ASN A 16 5.32 -11.86 1.31
CA ASN A 16 5.38 -13.32 1.36
C ASN A 16 6.41 -13.86 2.38
N ASN A 17 7.38 -13.04 2.76
CA ASN A 17 8.42 -13.43 3.70
C ASN A 17 8.10 -13.03 5.16
N LEU A 18 6.89 -12.54 5.45
CA LEU A 18 6.47 -12.33 6.83
C LEU A 18 6.50 -13.67 7.59
N PRO A 19 7.11 -13.73 8.78
CA PRO A 19 6.95 -14.88 9.66
C PRO A 19 5.49 -15.14 10.01
N ALA A 20 5.16 -16.39 10.29
CA ALA A 20 3.85 -16.71 10.84
C ALA A 20 3.73 -16.10 12.26
N GLY A 21 2.57 -15.54 12.59
CA GLY A 21 2.36 -14.89 13.88
C GLY A 21 1.21 -13.90 13.92
N ASP A 22 1.07 -13.23 15.06
CA ASP A 22 0.07 -12.19 15.29
C ASP A 22 0.65 -10.81 14.96
N TYR A 23 -0.09 -10.04 14.16
CA TYR A 23 0.31 -8.73 13.68
C TYR A 23 -0.82 -7.72 13.87
N ILE A 24 -0.44 -6.46 14.04
CA ILE A 24 -1.34 -5.31 13.87
C ILE A 24 -1.03 -4.69 12.52
N VAL A 25 -2.03 -4.62 11.65
CA VAL A 25 -1.99 -3.78 10.45
C VAL A 25 -2.51 -2.40 10.83
N ARG A 26 -1.66 -1.38 10.68
CA ARG A 26 -2.05 0.03 10.80
C ARG A 26 -2.28 0.60 9.41
N HIS A 27 -3.54 0.78 9.02
CA HIS A 27 -3.93 1.53 7.83
C HIS A 27 -4.13 3.00 8.20
N GLU A 28 -3.70 3.94 7.36
CA GLU A 28 -3.83 5.36 7.67
C GLU A 28 -4.16 6.18 6.42
N LEU A 29 -5.11 7.09 6.57
CA LEU A 29 -5.34 8.16 5.62
C LEU A 29 -4.78 9.47 6.20
N ILE A 30 -4.07 10.23 5.37
CA ILE A 30 -3.57 11.56 5.72
C ILE A 30 -4.25 12.57 4.80
N ALA A 31 -5.07 13.44 5.38
CA ALA A 31 -5.73 14.51 4.63
C ALA A 31 -4.90 15.79 4.70
N LEU A 32 -4.55 16.33 3.52
CA LEU A 32 -3.59 17.43 3.37
C LEU A 32 -4.24 18.76 2.93
N HIS A 33 -5.57 18.85 2.97
CA HIS A 33 -6.30 20.00 2.40
C HIS A 33 -6.06 21.32 3.15
N PHE A 34 -5.59 21.28 4.41
CA PHE A 34 -5.10 22.45 5.15
C PHE A 34 -3.56 22.48 5.30
N ALA A 35 -2.87 21.41 4.90
CA ALA A 35 -1.41 21.30 5.06
C ALA A 35 -0.62 22.30 4.18
N TRP A 36 -1.28 22.99 3.25
CA TRP A 36 -0.64 23.95 2.35
C TRP A 36 -0.45 25.35 2.97
N ASN A 37 -1.34 25.75 3.88
CA ASN A 37 -1.34 27.11 4.48
C ASN A 37 -1.32 27.10 6.00
N GLN A 38 -1.42 25.93 6.64
CA GLN A 38 -1.35 25.77 8.08
C GLN A 38 -0.24 24.79 8.43
N LYS A 39 0.72 25.26 9.22
CA LYS A 39 1.64 24.36 9.90
C LYS A 39 0.80 23.47 10.83
N ASP A 40 1.07 22.16 10.82
CA ASP A 40 0.27 21.14 11.50
C ASP A 40 -1.18 20.99 10.98
N GLY A 41 -1.47 21.46 9.76
CA GLY A 41 -2.78 21.32 9.10
C GLY A 41 -3.06 19.92 8.51
N ALA A 42 -2.12 18.99 8.57
CA ALA A 42 -2.33 17.60 8.15
C ALA A 42 -3.20 16.86 9.18
N GLN A 43 -4.20 16.11 8.69
CA GLN A 43 -5.11 15.35 9.55
C GLN A 43 -4.88 13.85 9.35
N PHE A 44 -4.76 13.11 10.45
CA PHE A 44 -4.43 11.69 10.47
C PHE A 44 -5.64 10.85 10.86
N TYR A 45 -5.97 9.84 10.05
CA TYR A 45 -7.07 8.90 10.29
C TYR A 45 -6.54 7.46 10.32
N PRO A 46 -5.86 7.05 11.41
CA PRO A 46 -5.36 5.69 11.56
C PRO A 46 -6.47 4.69 11.91
N THR A 47 -6.34 3.46 11.45
CA THR A 47 -7.18 2.32 11.82
C THR A 47 -6.29 1.10 11.99
N CYS A 48 -6.47 0.36 13.08
CA CYS A 48 -5.68 -0.82 13.40
C CYS A 48 -6.54 -2.08 13.26
N MET A 49 -5.97 -3.12 12.65
CA MET A 49 -6.61 -4.42 12.47
C MET A 49 -5.67 -5.50 13.00
N GLN A 50 -6.16 -6.38 13.86
CA GLN A 50 -5.40 -7.55 14.30
C GLN A 50 -5.57 -8.67 13.29
N ILE A 51 -4.45 -9.24 12.84
CA ILE A 51 -4.44 -10.37 11.90
C ILE A 51 -3.51 -11.46 12.42
N ARG A 52 -3.80 -12.70 12.05
CA ARG A 52 -2.91 -13.84 12.24
C ARG A 52 -2.41 -14.31 10.89
N VAL A 53 -1.10 -14.22 10.66
CA VAL A 53 -0.45 -14.68 9.42
C VAL A 53 -0.09 -16.15 9.59
N GLY A 54 -0.63 -17.00 8.72
CA GLY A 54 -0.25 -18.40 8.58
C GLY A 54 0.64 -18.64 7.35
N GLY A 55 1.39 -19.74 7.33
CA GLY A 55 2.18 -20.15 6.15
C GLY A 55 3.39 -19.26 5.82
N GLY A 56 3.76 -18.35 6.71
CA GLY A 56 4.89 -17.43 6.56
C GLY A 56 6.26 -18.09 6.59
N SER A 57 7.30 -17.30 6.32
CA SER A 57 8.71 -17.69 6.48
C SER A 57 8.96 -18.29 7.86
N LYS A 58 9.64 -19.44 7.95
CA LYS A 58 10.07 -20.03 9.25
C LYS A 58 11.22 -19.25 9.91
N SER A 59 11.71 -18.18 9.29
CA SER A 59 12.87 -17.42 9.73
C SER A 59 12.47 -15.99 10.13
N PRO A 60 12.51 -15.63 11.43
CA PRO A 60 12.29 -14.27 11.92
C PRO A 60 13.24 -13.23 11.31
N GLN A 61 14.41 -13.67 10.83
CA GLN A 61 15.39 -12.82 10.16
C GLN A 61 14.87 -12.21 8.86
N ALA A 62 13.79 -12.75 8.29
CA ALA A 62 13.18 -12.24 7.07
C ALA A 62 12.79 -10.75 7.16
N VAL A 63 12.46 -10.26 8.35
CA VAL A 63 12.12 -8.85 8.60
C VAL A 63 13.23 -8.07 9.32
N ALA A 64 14.40 -8.67 9.57
CA ALA A 64 15.47 -8.01 10.34
C ALA A 64 16.05 -6.76 9.65
N GLY A 65 15.90 -6.64 8.34
CA GLY A 65 16.26 -5.44 7.58
C GLY A 65 15.15 -4.39 7.47
N ALA A 66 13.98 -4.62 8.08
CA ALA A 66 12.89 -3.66 8.04
C ALA A 66 13.22 -2.43 8.89
N GLN A 67 13.09 -1.25 8.30
CA GLN A 67 13.12 -0.01 9.07
C GLN A 67 11.85 0.07 9.91
N THR A 68 12.01 0.12 11.23
CA THR A 68 10.90 0.28 12.16
C THR A 68 10.82 1.71 12.67
N VAL A 69 9.61 2.14 13.01
CA VAL A 69 9.32 3.42 13.63
C VAL A 69 8.27 3.23 14.71
N SER A 70 8.21 4.14 15.68
CA SER A 70 7.17 4.16 16.71
C SER A 70 6.09 5.18 16.38
N PHE A 71 4.84 4.91 16.77
CA PHE A 71 3.78 5.92 16.74
C PHE A 71 3.25 6.10 18.18
N PRO A 72 3.34 7.32 18.76
CA PRO A 72 3.87 8.56 18.18
C PRO A 72 5.41 8.57 17.98
N GLY A 73 5.90 9.40 17.05
CA GLY A 73 7.33 9.63 16.80
C GLY A 73 7.83 9.36 15.37
N GLY A 74 7.15 8.50 14.61
CA GLY A 74 7.52 8.14 13.24
C GLY A 74 7.26 9.26 12.23
N TYR A 75 6.44 10.23 12.61
CA TYR A 75 6.23 11.50 11.93
C TYR A 75 6.78 12.62 12.80
N THR A 76 7.45 13.59 12.17
CA THR A 76 8.04 14.73 12.89
C THR A 76 7.32 16.03 12.53
N PRO A 77 7.25 17.01 13.45
CA PRO A 77 6.64 18.31 13.16
C PRO A 77 7.31 19.10 12.02
N ASN A 78 8.55 18.73 11.67
CA ASN A 78 9.32 19.38 10.60
C ASN A 78 9.31 18.56 9.29
N ASP A 79 8.49 17.51 9.20
CA ASP A 79 8.37 16.71 8.00
C ASP A 79 7.72 17.52 6.87
N LYS A 80 8.47 17.73 5.78
CA LYS A 80 8.02 18.49 4.60
C LYS A 80 6.87 17.81 3.85
N SER A 81 6.57 16.56 4.16
CA SER A 81 5.39 15.86 3.63
C SER A 81 4.11 16.12 4.43
N LEU A 82 4.20 16.79 5.58
CA LEU A 82 3.08 17.12 6.46
C LEU A 82 2.74 18.63 6.49
N TYR A 83 3.67 19.48 6.04
CA TYR A 83 3.40 20.85 5.63
C TYR A 83 3.83 21.03 4.17
N VAL A 84 2.85 21.17 3.27
CA VAL A 84 3.02 21.00 1.82
C VAL A 84 2.43 22.20 1.06
N PRO A 85 3.11 23.37 1.05
CA PRO A 85 2.60 24.59 0.40
C PRO A 85 2.29 24.44 -1.10
N ASP A 86 2.98 23.51 -1.75
CA ASP A 86 2.94 23.31 -3.18
C ASP A 86 1.92 22.26 -3.63
N ILE A 87 1.11 21.69 -2.72
CA ILE A 87 0.22 20.55 -3.02
C ILE A 87 -0.81 20.82 -4.12
N PHE A 88 -1.15 22.09 -4.36
CA PHE A 88 -2.09 22.52 -5.40
C PHE A 88 -1.41 23.07 -6.65
N LYS A 89 -0.07 23.08 -6.72
CA LYS A 89 0.66 23.47 -7.92
C LYS A 89 0.59 22.35 -8.97
N ASN A 90 0.56 22.75 -10.24
CA ASN A 90 0.64 21.80 -11.35
C ASN A 90 1.98 21.04 -11.29
N ASN A 91 1.96 19.76 -11.63
CA ASN A 91 3.12 18.85 -11.63
C ASN A 91 3.80 18.65 -10.26
N PHE A 92 3.13 18.96 -9.16
CA PHE A 92 3.64 18.65 -7.82
C PHE A 92 3.76 17.13 -7.61
N VAL A 93 4.92 16.68 -7.12
CA VAL A 93 5.17 15.27 -6.77
C VAL A 93 5.17 15.14 -5.24
N TYR A 94 4.21 14.39 -4.72
CA TYR A 94 4.10 14.16 -3.28
C TYR A 94 5.08 13.08 -2.82
N THR A 95 5.86 13.41 -1.78
CA THR A 95 6.69 12.43 -1.06
C THR A 95 5.95 12.05 0.21
N PHE A 96 5.76 10.75 0.46
CA PHE A 96 5.07 10.26 1.65
C PHE A 96 5.93 10.38 2.92
N PRO A 97 5.32 10.67 4.09
CA PRO A 97 6.02 10.64 5.37
C PRO A 97 6.35 9.21 5.80
N GLY A 98 7.27 9.09 6.75
CA GLY A 98 7.58 7.83 7.43
C GLY A 98 8.69 7.01 6.75
N PRO A 99 8.88 5.75 7.20
CA PRO A 99 9.96 4.91 6.69
C PRO A 99 9.70 4.50 5.24
N LYS A 100 10.77 4.06 4.57
CA LYS A 100 10.63 3.49 3.22
C LYS A 100 9.76 2.23 3.26
N ILE A 101 9.04 1.97 2.17
CA ILE A 101 8.28 0.74 1.99
C ILE A 101 9.22 -0.45 2.18
N TYR A 102 8.83 -1.37 3.06
CA TYR A 102 9.56 -2.60 3.28
C TYR A 102 9.64 -3.43 2.00
N LYS A 103 10.85 -3.85 1.63
CA LYS A 103 11.10 -4.77 0.52
C LYS A 103 11.56 -6.11 1.08
N SER A 104 10.81 -7.16 0.75
CA SER A 104 11.27 -8.54 0.98
C SER A 104 12.51 -8.77 0.13
N ASN A 105 13.64 -9.12 0.75
CA ASN A 105 14.81 -9.65 0.04
C ASN A 105 14.49 -11.07 -0.44
N SER A 106 13.54 -11.21 -1.35
CA SER A 106 13.39 -12.42 -2.14
C SER A 106 14.49 -12.35 -3.18
N ALA A 107 15.57 -13.09 -2.99
CA ALA A 107 16.54 -13.29 -4.06
C ALA A 107 15.82 -13.99 -5.22
N ARG A 108 15.36 -13.19 -6.18
CA ARG A 108 15.01 -13.51 -7.57
C ARG A 108 14.73 -12.20 -8.31
N ASP A 109 15.72 -11.85 -9.13
CA ASP A 109 15.80 -10.79 -10.14
C ASP A 109 15.61 -9.32 -9.71
N GLU A 110 16.73 -8.61 -9.80
CA GLU A 110 16.78 -7.17 -10.06
C GLU A 110 15.93 -6.84 -11.30
N ILE A 111 14.81 -6.16 -11.10
CA ILE A 111 14.20 -5.37 -12.17
C ILE A 111 14.50 -3.91 -11.84
N PRO A 112 15.34 -3.21 -12.64
CA PRO A 112 15.64 -1.81 -12.42
C PRO A 112 14.37 -0.97 -12.60
N ALA A 113 14.26 0.09 -11.79
CA ALA A 113 13.19 1.06 -11.89
C ALA A 113 13.23 1.73 -13.28
N SER A 114 12.35 1.29 -14.18
CA SER A 114 12.12 1.94 -15.47
C SER A 114 10.86 2.78 -15.40
N ASN A 115 11.04 4.10 -15.60
CA ASN A 115 9.97 5.07 -15.81
C ASN A 115 9.02 4.55 -16.89
N SER A 116 7.76 4.28 -16.53
CA SER A 116 6.75 3.83 -17.49
C SER A 116 6.00 5.02 -18.05
N THR A 117 6.45 5.51 -19.20
CA THR A 117 5.61 6.29 -20.12
C THR A 117 4.47 5.39 -20.59
N ILE A 118 3.22 5.84 -20.44
CA ILE A 118 2.05 5.09 -20.88
C ILE A 118 1.94 5.23 -22.41
N THR A 119 2.08 4.12 -23.13
CA THR A 119 1.48 3.95 -24.45
C THR A 119 0.45 2.82 -24.37
N GLU A 120 -0.75 3.15 -24.83
CA GLU A 120 -1.91 2.29 -25.00
C GLU A 120 -1.58 0.93 -25.66
N GLU A 121 -2.41 -0.05 -25.30
CA GLU A 121 -2.66 -1.31 -26.03
C GLU A 121 -1.95 -2.59 -25.55
N SER A 122 -2.51 -3.19 -24.50
CA SER A 122 -2.59 -4.65 -24.39
C SER A 122 -3.86 -5.04 -23.63
N LYS A 123 -4.99 -5.09 -24.34
CA LYS A 123 -6.19 -5.71 -23.82
C LYS A 123 -6.09 -7.23 -24.00
N ARG A 124 -6.42 -7.91 -22.90
CA ARG A 124 -7.09 -9.22 -22.82
C ARG A 124 -6.19 -10.43 -22.53
N ALA A 125 -6.09 -10.75 -21.26
CA ALA A 125 -6.10 -12.14 -20.80
C ALA A 125 -6.81 -12.23 -19.45
N ALA A 126 -8.10 -12.56 -19.48
CA ALA A 126 -8.81 -13.02 -18.30
C ALA A 126 -8.41 -14.49 -18.08
N ILE A 127 -7.64 -14.76 -17.04
CA ILE A 127 -7.36 -16.12 -16.57
C ILE A 127 -8.39 -16.42 -15.48
N VAL A 128 -9.51 -17.05 -15.85
CA VAL A 128 -10.41 -17.70 -14.89
C VAL A 128 -10.14 -19.20 -15.01
N PRO A 129 -9.72 -19.89 -13.93
CA PRO A 129 -9.51 -21.33 -13.93
C PRO A 129 -10.75 -22.12 -14.36
N GLU A 130 -10.55 -23.10 -15.25
CA GLU A 130 -11.56 -23.92 -15.95
C GLU A 130 -12.63 -24.56 -15.01
N GLU A 131 -12.29 -24.82 -13.76
CA GLU A 131 -13.19 -25.45 -12.79
C GLU A 131 -14.36 -24.56 -12.35
N HIS A 132 -14.17 -23.25 -12.23
CA HIS A 132 -15.23 -22.35 -11.74
C HIS A 132 -16.31 -22.07 -12.81
N ARG A 133 -16.01 -22.38 -14.07
CA ARG A 133 -16.92 -22.19 -15.21
C ARG A 133 -17.99 -23.28 -15.30
N ARG A 134 -17.71 -24.49 -14.79
CA ARG A 134 -18.68 -25.59 -14.72
C ARG A 134 -19.76 -25.36 -13.66
N MET A 135 -19.43 -24.75 -12.53
CA MET A 135 -20.41 -24.48 -11.47
C MET A 135 -21.45 -23.40 -11.86
N ILE A 136 -21.07 -22.43 -12.70
CA ILE A 136 -21.99 -21.38 -13.13
C ILE A 136 -22.99 -21.92 -14.18
N LYS A 137 -22.57 -22.83 -15.06
CA LYS A 137 -23.47 -23.43 -16.06
C LYS A 137 -24.47 -24.42 -15.48
N ALA A 138 -24.13 -25.11 -14.39
CA ALA A 138 -25.05 -26.04 -13.72
C ALA A 138 -26.19 -25.35 -12.93
N ARG A 139 -26.12 -24.03 -12.68
CA ARG A 139 -27.15 -23.26 -11.96
C ARG A 139 -28.10 -22.45 -12.84
N ARG A 140 -27.88 -22.40 -14.15
CA ARG A 140 -28.83 -21.87 -15.14
C ARG A 140 -29.26 -23.02 -16.04
N GLY A 141 -30.38 -23.64 -15.70
CA GLY A 141 -30.97 -24.70 -16.53
C GLY A 141 -31.33 -24.18 -17.91
N GLU A 142 -30.69 -24.76 -18.92
CA GLU A 142 -31.17 -25.01 -20.28
C GLU A 142 -30.70 -26.42 -20.66
#